data_AF-A0A7J4FBI4-F1
#
_entry.id   AF-A0A7J4FBI4-F1
#
_cell.length_a   1.000
_cell.length_b   1.000
_cell.length_c   1.000
_cell.angle_alpha   90.00
_cell.angle_beta   90.00
_cell.angle_gamma   90.00
#
_symmetry.space_group_name_H-M   'P 1'
#
loop_
_entity.id
_entity.type
_entity.pdbx_description
1 polymer ?
#
loop_
_entity_poly.entity_id
_entity_poly.type
_entity_poly.pdbx_seq_one_letter_code
_entity_poly.pdbx_strand_id
1 'polypeptide(L)' 'MRKRVSDTIKKVYHITFPVSDLKKAVAFYENVLGLKKTGEWPTYAIFDVGGVQLVLSPVASWKSFCSSTTLTKPTGP' A
#
# COMPACT_ATOMS: atom_id res chain seq x y z
N MET A 1 15.19 30.12 -21.22
CA MET A 1 14.17 29.04 -21.21
C MET A 1 14.33 28.23 -19.92
N ARG A 2 13.44 28.36 -18.92
CA ARG A 2 13.54 27.60 -17.66
C ARG A 2 12.91 26.21 -17.86
N LYS A 3 13.73 25.14 -17.94
CA LYS A 3 13.23 23.77 -17.71
C LYS A 3 12.91 23.67 -16.22
N ARG A 4 11.64 23.84 -15.86
CA ARG A 4 11.15 23.62 -14.49
C ARG A 4 10.67 22.18 -14.39
N VAL A 5 11.20 21.47 -13.39
CA VAL A 5 10.81 20.15 -12.85
C VAL A 5 10.40 19.13 -13.91
N SER A 6 11.26 18.13 -14.10
CA SER A 6 11.08 16.95 -14.94
C SER A 6 9.66 16.37 -14.88
N ASP A 7 8.89 16.48 -15.97
CA ASP A 7 7.50 15.98 -16.16
C ASP A 7 7.33 14.45 -16.06
N THR A 8 8.31 13.74 -15.54
CA THR A 8 8.39 12.27 -15.55
C THR A 8 7.53 11.64 -14.46
N ILE A 9 7.38 12.30 -13.30
CA ILE A 9 6.56 11.78 -12.18
C ILE A 9 5.28 12.60 -12.09
N LYS A 10 4.14 11.97 -12.44
CA LYS A 10 2.85 12.67 -12.56
C LYS A 10 1.99 12.61 -11.30
N LYS A 11 1.85 11.43 -10.71
CA LYS A 11 1.06 11.20 -9.48
C LYS A 11 1.38 9.85 -8.85
N VAL A 12 1.12 9.74 -7.55
CA VAL A 12 1.03 8.45 -6.87
C VAL A 12 -0.37 7.88 -7.13
N TYR A 13 -0.44 6.66 -7.65
CA TYR A 13 -1.72 6.04 -8.00
C TYR A 13 -2.23 5.11 -6.90
N HIS A 14 -1.32 4.35 -6.29
CA HIS A 14 -1.64 3.33 -5.28
C HIS A 14 -0.72 3.46 -4.06
N ILE A 15 -1.31 3.37 -2.87
CA ILE A 15 -0.58 3.28 -1.61
C ILE A 15 -1.07 2.02 -0.90
N THR A 16 -0.17 1.07 -0.66
CA THR A 16 -0.51 -0.20 0.00
C THR A 16 -0.02 -0.21 1.44
N PHE A 17 -0.94 -0.42 2.38
CA PHE A 17 -0.61 -0.61 3.79
C PHE A 17 -0.74 -2.07 4.21
N PRO A 18 0.32 -2.66 4.79
CA PRO A 18 0.23 -3.94 5.45
C PRO A 18 -0.52 -3.81 6.78
N VAL A 19 -1.58 -4.60 6.98
CA VAL A 19 -2.42 -4.59 8.18
C VAL A 19 -2.44 -5.98 8.84
N SER A 20 -2.46 -6.03 10.17
CA SER A 20 -2.47 -7.31 10.89
C SER A 20 -3.81 -8.05 10.76
N ASP A 21 -4.91 -7.30 10.73
CA ASP A 21 -6.27 -7.83 10.59
C ASP A 21 -7.02 -7.00 9.54
N LEU A 22 -7.26 -7.58 8.37
CA LEU A 22 -7.89 -6.90 7.24
C LEU A 22 -9.32 -6.48 7.56
N LYS A 23 -10.11 -7.33 8.22
CA LYS A 23 -11.52 -7.02 8.51
C LYS A 23 -11.65 -5.85 9.46
N LYS A 24 -10.83 -5.82 10.53
CA LYS A 24 -10.80 -4.69 11.46
C LYS A 24 -10.34 -3.41 10.78
N ALA A 25 -9.32 -3.49 9.94
CA ALA A 25 -8.82 -2.33 9.21
C ALA A 25 -9.90 -1.79 8.25
N VAL A 26 -10.55 -2.64 7.46
CA VAL A 26 -11.65 -2.25 6.58
C VAL A 26 -12.75 -1.54 7.36
N ALA A 27 -13.20 -2.12 8.48
CA ALA A 27 -14.23 -1.51 9.32
C ALA A 27 -13.81 -0.14 9.90
N PHE A 28 -12.54 0.05 10.23
CA PHE A 28 -12.01 1.33 10.70
C PHE A 28 -12.01 2.38 9.58
N TYR A 29 -11.43 2.07 8.42
CA TYR A 29 -11.35 3.00 7.30
C TYR A 29 -12.73 3.33 6.72
N GLU A 30 -13.67 2.38 6.73
CA GLU A 30 -15.04 2.58 6.28
C GLU A 30 -15.91 3.32 7.30
N ASN A 31 -16.00 2.83 8.54
CA ASN A 31 -17.00 3.32 9.50
C ASN A 31 -16.49 4.45 10.41
N VAL A 32 -15.19 4.49 10.70
CA VAL A 32 -14.61 5.53 11.56
C VAL A 32 -14.16 6.73 10.74
N LEU A 33 -13.48 6.47 9.62
CA LEU A 33 -12.99 7.53 8.73
C LEU A 33 -13.98 7.89 7.61
N GLY A 34 -15.04 7.10 7.40
CA GLY A 34 -16.05 7.38 6.39
C GLY A 34 -15.55 7.22 4.95
N LEU A 35 -14.47 6.48 4.72
CA LEU A 35 -13.89 6.34 3.39
C LEU A 35 -14.76 5.48 2.49
N LYS A 36 -14.84 5.87 1.22
CA LYS A 36 -15.56 5.10 0.21
C LYS A 36 -14.73 3.88 -0.20
N LYS A 37 -15.19 2.70 0.20
CA LYS A 37 -14.67 1.42 -0.28
C LYS A 37 -14.99 1.25 -1.76
N THR A 38 -13.97 0.99 -2.57
CA THR A 38 -14.10 0.78 -4.02
C THR A 38 -14.07 -0.70 -4.41
N GLY A 39 -13.53 -1.56 -3.54
CA GLY A 39 -13.56 -3.01 -3.71
C GLY A 39 -13.04 -3.74 -2.48
N GLU A 40 -13.51 -4.97 -2.27
CA GLU A 40 -13.10 -5.84 -1.18
C GLU A 40 -12.95 -7.28 -1.67
N TRP A 41 -11.82 -7.89 -1.33
CA TRP A 41 -11.50 -9.28 -1.59
C TRP A 41 -11.01 -9.94 -0.29
N PRO A 42 -10.98 -11.28 -0.21
CA PRO A 42 -10.47 -11.97 0.98
C PRO A 42 -9.03 -11.60 1.35
N THR A 43 -8.25 -11.14 0.38
CA THR A 43 -6.82 -10.87 0.51
C THR A 43 -6.45 -9.39 0.52
N TYR A 44 -7.35 -8.48 0.16
CA TYR A 44 -7.11 -7.03 0.23
C TYR A 44 -8.41 -6.23 0.08
N ALA A 45 -8.37 -4.96 0.46
CA ALA A 45 -9.45 -4.01 0.23
C ALA A 45 -8.90 -2.70 -0.34
N ILE A 46 -9.71 -1.99 -1.11
CA ILE A 46 -9.33 -0.74 -1.75
C ILE A 46 -10.32 0.36 -1.35
N PHE A 47 -9.78 1.54 -1.02
CA PHE A 47 -10.53 2.75 -0.73
C PHE A 47 -10.10 3.87 -1.68
N ASP A 48 -11.04 4.73 -2.07
CA ASP A 48 -10.70 5.97 -2.76
C ASP A 48 -10.46 7.09 -1.73
N VAL A 49 -9.30 7.72 -1.82
CA VAL A 49 -8.91 8.87 -0.99
C VAL A 49 -8.47 9.99 -1.91
N GLY A 50 -9.43 10.81 -2.34
CA GLY A 50 -9.15 11.97 -3.19
C GLY A 50 -8.51 11.63 -4.54
N GLY A 51 -8.87 10.49 -5.14
CA GLY A 51 -8.33 10.03 -6.42
C GLY A 51 -7.03 9.23 -6.34
N VAL A 52 -6.56 8.92 -5.13
CA VAL A 52 -5.49 7.95 -4.85
C VAL A 52 -6.12 6.70 -4.25
N GLN A 53 -5.76 5.52 -4.75
CA GLN A 53 -6.30 4.28 -4.19
C GLN A 53 -5.44 3.81 -3.02
N LEU A 54 -6.09 3.66 -1.87
CA LEU A 54 -5.53 3.15 -0.65
C LEU A 54 -5.84 1.65 -0.57
N VAL A 55 -4.81 0.81 -0.66
CA VAL A 55 -4.95 -0.65 -0.61
C VAL A 55 -4.54 -1.14 0.77
N LEU A 56 -5.40 -1.96 1.40
CA LEU A 56 -5.11 -2.65 2.64
C LEU A 56 -4.84 -4.11 2.34
N SER A 57 -3.70 -4.64 2.79
CA SER A 57 -3.32 -6.05 2.58
C SER A 57 -2.83 -6.68 3.87
N PRO A 58 -3.11 -7.95 4.17
CA PRO A 58 -2.59 -8.63 5.36
C PRO A 58 -1.06 -8.60 5.42
N VAL A 59 -0.46 -8.38 6.60
CA VAL A 59 1.01 -8.40 6.80
C VAL A 59 1.66 -9.71 6.32
N ALA A 60 0.94 -10.83 6.37
CA ALA A 60 1.42 -12.11 5.84
C ALA A 60 1.77 -12.03 4.35
N SER A 61 0.97 -11.31 3.55
CA SER A 61 1.24 -11.07 2.12
C SER A 61 2.45 -10.17 1.89
N TRP A 62 2.74 -9.26 2.84
CA TRP A 62 3.88 -8.33 2.76
C TRP A 62 5.22 -9.02 2.98
N LYS A 63 5.26 -10.02 3.87
CA LYS A 63 6.48 -10.81 4.12
C LYS A 63 6.94 -11.49 2.83
N SER A 64 6.04 -12.03 2.02
CA SER A 64 6.41 -12.62 0.72
C SER A 64 6.97 -11.60 -0.28
N PHE A 65 6.53 -10.35 -0.21
CA PHE A 65 7.01 -9.28 -1.09
C PHE A 65 8.36 -8.70 -0.66
N CYS A 66 8.58 -8.49 0.64
CA CYS A 66 9.84 -7.96 1.19
C CYS A 66 10.93 -9.02 1.38
N SER A 67 10.61 -10.32 1.37
CA SER A 67 11.60 -11.39 1.61
C SER A 67 12.51 -11.66 0.40
N SER A 68 12.42 -10.92 -0.71
CA SER A 68 13.37 -11.03 -1.82
C SER A 68 14.75 -10.41 -1.52
N THR A 69 14.91 -9.76 -0.36
CA THR A 69 16.22 -9.29 0.12
C THR A 69 16.62 -10.02 1.40
N THR A 70 16.88 -11.32 1.32
CA THR A 70 17.91 -11.91 2.18
C THR A 70 19.25 -11.36 1.68
N LEU A 71 19.64 -10.22 2.23
CA LEU A 71 21.00 -9.72 2.14
C LEU A 71 21.85 -10.79 2.86
N THR A 72 22.49 -11.67 2.08
CA THR A 72 23.50 -12.58 2.60
C THR A 72 24.54 -11.69 3.28
N LYS A 73 24.62 -11.81 4.61
CA LYS A 73 25.68 -11.21 5.41
C LYS A 73 27.00 -11.52 4.70
N PRO A 74 27.81 -10.53 4.28
CA PRO A 74 29.14 -10.82 3.80
C PRO A 74 29.91 -11.40 4.98
N THR A 75 30.18 -12.70 4.93
CA THR A 75 31.30 -13.30 5.66
C THR A 75 32.57 -12.68 5.08
N GLY A 76 33.01 -11.59 5.72
CA GLY A 76 34.36 -11.03 5.56
C GLY A 76 35.38 -11.84 6.34
N PRO A 77 36.68 -11.64 6.02
CA PRO A 77 37.73 -12.66 5.92
C PRO A 77 38.06 -13.41 7.21
#